data_AF-A0A0H2QZF5-F1
#
_entry.id   AF-A0A0H2QZF5-F1
#
_cell.length_a   1.000
_cell.length_b   1.000
_cell.length_c   1.000
_cell.angle_alpha   90.00
_cell.angle_beta   90.00
_cell.angle_gamma   90.00
#
_symmetry.space_group_name_H-M   'P 1'
#
loop_
_entity.id
_entity.type
_entity.pdbx_description
1 polymer ?
#
loop_
_entity_poly.entity_id
_entity_poly.type
_entity_poly.pdbx_seq_one_letter_code
_entity_poly.pdbx_strand_id
1 'polypeptide(L)'
;MADSRLQPKNYTGPDEPNSETVEGGPKTAEPPEETCESSKLLEEIHLSPDLTKDQEEAIKEIVNKNSEAFGLDGRLGHYEETFVEIPLKPDAQPISLPPFGSSSPEKRKVMDEQMDSWIQLGVIEPSKSPWGAPAFIIYRNGK
;
A
#
# COMPACT_ATOMS: atom_id res chain seq x y z
N MET A 1 -30.23 11.57 -17.77
CA MET A 1 -29.69 12.89 -17.38
C MET A 1 -28.72 12.60 -16.26
N ALA A 2 -27.41 12.55 -16.56
CA ALA A 2 -26.38 12.17 -15.58
C ALA A 2 -25.83 13.43 -14.90
N ASP A 3 -25.78 13.39 -13.58
CA ASP A 3 -25.35 14.47 -12.69
C ASP A 3 -23.84 14.76 -12.86
N SER A 4 -23.49 16.00 -13.20
CA SER A 4 -22.15 16.39 -13.66
C SER A 4 -21.22 16.89 -12.54
N ARG A 5 -21.42 16.48 -11.28
CA ARG A 5 -20.87 17.22 -10.13
C ARG A 5 -19.62 16.68 -9.47
N LEU A 6 -18.98 15.63 -9.97
CA LEU A 6 -17.71 15.15 -9.40
C LEU A 6 -16.79 14.63 -10.50
N GLN A 7 -16.28 15.53 -11.35
CA GLN A 7 -15.04 15.24 -12.07
C GLN A 7 -13.88 15.81 -11.26
N PRO A 8 -12.87 15.01 -10.89
CA PRO A 8 -11.67 15.55 -10.24
C PRO A 8 -11.07 16.58 -11.18
N LYS A 9 -10.83 17.79 -10.67
CA LYS A 9 -10.20 18.85 -11.44
C LYS A 9 -8.75 18.43 -11.69
N ASN A 10 -8.44 17.96 -12.89
CA ASN A 10 -7.06 17.75 -13.33
C ASN A 10 -6.29 19.04 -13.08
N TYR A 11 -5.17 18.94 -12.35
CA TYR A 11 -4.27 20.06 -12.11
C TYR A 11 -3.77 20.57 -13.47
N THR A 12 -3.94 21.87 -13.72
CA THR A 12 -3.62 22.55 -15.00
C THR A 12 -2.56 23.64 -14.81
N GLY A 13 -1.91 23.67 -13.64
CA GLY A 13 -0.81 24.59 -13.38
C GLY A 13 0.47 24.17 -14.12
N PRO A 14 1.43 25.09 -14.34
CA PRO A 14 2.73 24.73 -14.87
C PRO A 14 3.44 23.75 -13.93
N ASP A 15 3.98 22.66 -14.48
CA ASP A 15 4.92 21.79 -13.78
C ASP A 15 6.25 22.54 -13.67
N GLU A 16 6.40 23.36 -12.62
CA GLU A 16 7.69 23.94 -12.31
C GLU A 16 8.69 22.80 -12.02
N PRO A 17 9.83 22.73 -12.73
CA PRO A 17 10.81 21.69 -12.47
C PRO A 17 11.29 21.88 -11.03
N ASN A 18 10.95 20.95 -10.16
CA ASN A 18 11.41 20.94 -8.78
C ASN A 18 12.94 20.85 -8.78
N SER A 19 13.61 22.00 -8.72
CA SER A 19 15.08 22.12 -8.72
C SER A 19 15.67 21.95 -7.33
N GLU A 20 14.82 21.83 -6.31
CA GLU A 20 15.25 21.58 -4.95
C GLU A 20 15.36 20.08 -4.74
N THR A 21 16.50 19.62 -4.24
CA THR A 21 16.63 18.27 -3.69
C THR A 21 15.58 18.13 -2.60
N VAL A 22 14.48 17.46 -2.89
CA VAL A 22 13.45 17.17 -1.89
C VAL A 22 14.13 16.33 -0.82
N GLU A 23 14.42 16.94 0.33
CA GLU A 23 14.85 16.22 1.51
C GLU A 23 13.68 15.27 1.83
N GLY A 24 13.90 13.98 1.56
CA GLY A 24 12.84 12.98 1.66
C GLY A 24 12.18 13.10 3.01
N GLY A 25 10.86 13.34 3.01
CA GLY A 25 10.04 13.30 4.22
C GLY A 25 10.31 12.00 4.99
N PRO A 26 9.97 11.95 6.29
CA PRO A 26 10.32 10.82 7.15
C PRO A 26 10.03 9.53 6.38
N LYS A 27 11.06 8.71 6.20
CA LYS A 27 10.92 7.36 5.64
C LYS A 27 9.98 6.61 6.57
N THR A 28 8.68 6.76 6.35
CA THR A 28 7.63 5.91 6.90
C THR A 28 7.78 4.61 6.16
N ALA A 29 8.82 3.86 6.51
CA ALA A 29 8.82 2.44 6.28
C ALA A 29 7.53 1.94 6.93
N GLU A 30 6.72 1.25 6.14
CA GLU A 30 5.54 0.56 6.62
C GLU A 30 5.99 -0.47 7.67
N PRO A 31 5.39 -0.48 8.88
CA PRO A 31 5.67 -1.54 9.84
C PRO A 31 5.35 -2.91 9.21
N PRO A 32 5.93 -4.01 9.70
CA PRO A 32 5.43 -5.34 9.36
C PRO A 32 3.91 -5.34 9.55
N GLU A 33 3.17 -5.89 8.60
CA GLU A 33 1.72 -5.96 8.69
C GLU A 33 1.36 -6.76 9.95
N GLU A 34 0.91 -6.07 11.01
CA GLU A 34 0.24 -6.71 12.13
C GLU A 34 -1.13 -7.16 11.61
N THR A 35 -1.16 -8.37 11.06
CA THR A 35 -2.39 -8.94 10.50
C THR A 35 -3.29 -9.38 11.64
N CYS A 36 -4.41 -8.67 11.81
CA CYS A 36 -5.49 -9.11 12.68
C CYS A 36 -6.37 -10.11 11.91
N GLU A 37 -6.56 -11.30 12.47
CA GLU A 37 -7.46 -12.31 11.92
C GLU A 37 -8.91 -11.88 12.15
N SER A 38 -9.77 -12.00 11.14
CA SER A 38 -11.19 -11.64 11.25
C SER A 38 -11.90 -12.38 12.37
N SER A 39 -11.46 -13.60 12.70
CA SER A 39 -12.00 -14.40 13.80
C SER A 39 -11.78 -13.79 15.19
N LYS A 40 -10.77 -12.93 15.34
CA LYS A 40 -10.39 -12.29 16.62
C LYS A 40 -10.79 -10.82 16.70
N LEU A 41 -11.45 -10.29 15.66
CA LEU A 41 -11.80 -8.87 15.57
C LEU A 41 -12.44 -8.33 16.86
N LEU A 42 -13.43 -9.04 17.41
CA LEU A 42 -14.13 -8.61 18.61
C LEU A 42 -13.32 -8.76 19.90
N GLU A 43 -12.28 -9.60 19.91
CA GLU A 43 -11.39 -9.80 21.05
C GLU A 43 -10.35 -8.69 21.14
N GLU A 44 -9.88 -8.21 19.99
CA GLU A 44 -8.88 -7.13 19.87
C GLU A 44 -9.49 -5.72 20.05
N ILE A 45 -10.82 -5.59 19.96
CA ILE A 45 -11.49 -4.30 20.12
C ILE A 45 -11.69 -3.97 21.59
N HIS A 46 -11.10 -2.87 22.03
CA HIS A 46 -11.35 -2.29 23.34
C HIS A 46 -12.59 -1.39 23.32
N LEU A 47 -13.66 -1.84 23.96
CA LEU A 47 -14.89 -1.07 24.18
C LEU A 47 -14.84 -0.31 25.52
N SER A 48 -15.53 0.83 25.59
CA SER A 48 -15.58 1.64 26.80
C SER A 48 -16.28 0.89 27.95
N PRO A 49 -15.74 0.91 29.18
CA PRO A 49 -16.37 0.26 30.33
C PRO A 49 -17.70 0.92 30.76
N ASP A 50 -17.97 2.14 30.30
CA ASP A 50 -19.20 2.89 30.63
C ASP A 50 -20.42 2.46 29.80
N LEU A 51 -20.24 1.52 28.87
CA LEU A 51 -21.32 1.03 28.02
C LEU A 51 -22.27 0.10 28.79
N THR A 52 -23.56 0.27 28.55
CA THR A 52 -24.54 -0.74 28.93
C THR A 52 -24.37 -1.99 28.05
N LYS A 53 -24.86 -3.14 28.52
CA LYS A 53 -24.79 -4.41 27.75
C LYS A 53 -25.42 -4.28 26.37
N ASP A 54 -26.58 -3.62 26.29
CA ASP A 54 -27.29 -3.42 25.02
C ASP A 54 -26.49 -2.55 24.04
N GLN A 55 -25.76 -1.54 24.55
CA GLN A 55 -24.89 -0.70 23.71
C GLN A 55 -23.63 -1.44 23.26
N GLU A 56 -23.05 -2.25 24.14
CA GLU A 56 -21.90 -3.10 23.81
C GLU A 56 -22.25 -4.09 22.70
N GLU A 57 -23.41 -4.76 22.81
CA GLU A 57 -23.93 -5.66 21.77
C GLU A 57 -24.17 -4.94 20.44
N ALA A 58 -24.81 -3.76 20.48
CA ALA A 58 -25.06 -2.96 19.28
C ALA A 58 -23.76 -2.55 18.57
N ILE A 59 -22.72 -2.18 19.32
CA ILE A 59 -21.42 -1.82 18.72
C ILE A 59 -20.75 -3.06 18.10
N LYS A 60 -20.77 -4.22 18.78
CA LYS A 60 -20.23 -5.48 18.23
C LYS A 60 -20.93 -5.87 16.94
N GLU A 61 -22.25 -5.69 16.86
CA GLU A 61 -23.01 -5.92 15.63
C GLU A 61 -22.56 -5.00 14.48
N ILE A 62 -22.39 -3.70 14.76
CA ILE A 62 -21.92 -2.73 13.77
C ILE A 62 -20.51 -3.07 13.28
N VAL A 63 -19.60 -3.41 14.20
CA VAL A 63 -18.23 -3.78 13.88
C VAL A 63 -18.22 -5.00 12.94
N ASN A 64 -18.92 -6.06 13.32
CA ASN A 64 -19.00 -7.28 12.50
C ASN A 64 -19.61 -7.02 11.13
N LYS A 65 -20.68 -6.21 11.08
CA LYS A 65 -21.35 -5.84 9.82
C LYS A 65 -20.42 -5.08 8.88
N ASN A 66 -19.48 -4.31 9.43
CA ASN A 66 -18.53 -3.49 8.67
C ASN A 66 -17.10 -4.07 8.74
N SER A 67 -16.94 -5.38 8.93
CA SER A 67 -15.63 -6.04 9.05
C SER A 67 -14.71 -5.76 7.85
N GLU A 68 -15.30 -5.58 6.66
CA GLU A 68 -14.55 -5.27 5.44
C GLU A 68 -13.80 -3.93 5.49
N ALA A 69 -14.24 -2.99 6.34
CA ALA A 69 -13.60 -1.69 6.51
C ALA A 69 -12.27 -1.75 7.29
N PHE A 70 -11.95 -2.91 7.89
CA PHE A 70 -10.73 -3.15 8.63
C PHE A 70 -9.74 -3.98 7.80
N GLY A 71 -8.43 -3.72 7.98
CA GLY A 71 -7.33 -4.45 7.35
C GLY A 71 -7.13 -5.84 7.99
N LEU A 72 -8.11 -6.71 7.80
CA LEU A 72 -8.12 -8.06 8.37
C LEU A 72 -7.57 -9.09 7.39
N ASP A 73 -7.01 -10.17 7.92
CA ASP A 73 -6.53 -11.34 7.16
C ASP A 73 -5.47 -10.99 6.09
N GLY A 74 -4.71 -9.91 6.31
CA GLY A 74 -3.73 -9.40 5.34
C GLY A 74 -4.35 -8.87 4.03
N ARG A 75 -5.65 -8.58 4.02
CA ARG A 75 -6.32 -8.04 2.83
C ARG A 75 -5.95 -6.57 2.62
N LEU A 76 -5.61 -6.26 1.37
CA LEU A 76 -5.43 -4.88 0.92
C LEU A 76 -6.73 -4.32 0.36
N GLY A 77 -6.93 -3.01 0.52
CA GLY A 77 -8.01 -2.29 -0.14
C GLY A 77 -7.77 -2.21 -1.65
N HIS A 78 -8.84 -2.27 -2.43
CA HIS A 78 -8.78 -2.13 -3.89
C HIS A 78 -9.77 -1.06 -4.37
N TYR A 79 -9.32 -0.18 -5.26
CA TYR A 79 -10.13 0.89 -5.84
C TYR A 79 -10.04 0.84 -7.37
N GLU A 80 -11.09 0.33 -8.01
CA GLU A 80 -11.11 0.06 -9.46
C GLU A 80 -11.54 1.25 -10.32
N GLU A 81 -12.13 2.29 -9.72
CA GLU A 81 -12.80 3.36 -10.48
C GLU A 81 -11.83 4.34 -11.14
N THR A 82 -10.53 4.30 -10.79
CA THR A 82 -9.55 5.25 -11.34
C THR A 82 -8.19 4.61 -11.53
N PHE A 83 -7.60 4.91 -12.68
CA PHE A 83 -6.22 4.59 -13.00
C PHE A 83 -5.38 5.87 -12.98
N VAL A 84 -4.18 5.78 -12.44
CA VAL A 84 -3.24 6.90 -12.39
C VAL A 84 -2.32 6.82 -13.60
N GLU A 85 -2.37 7.83 -14.46
CA GLU A 85 -1.39 8.02 -15.52
C GLU A 85 -0.18 8.80 -14.98
N ILE A 86 1.03 8.32 -15.27
CA ILE A 86 2.27 8.99 -14.90
C ILE A 86 2.83 9.68 -16.17
N PRO A 87 2.68 11.01 -16.32
CA PRO A 87 3.20 11.71 -17.48
C PRO A 87 4.72 11.71 -17.48
N LEU A 88 5.32 11.39 -18.62
CA LEU A 88 6.76 11.46 -18.82
C LEU A 88 7.18 12.85 -19.27
N LYS A 89 8.40 13.25 -18.89
CA LYS A 89 9.04 14.45 -19.45
C LYS A 89 9.21 14.29 -20.97
N PRO A 90 9.19 15.39 -21.75
CA PRO A 90 9.54 15.34 -23.16
C PRO A 90 10.89 14.62 -23.37
N ASP A 91 10.95 13.79 -24.41
CA ASP A 91 12.14 13.02 -24.83
C ASP A 91 12.65 11.95 -23.84
N ALA A 92 11.90 11.64 -22.77
CA ALA A 92 12.25 10.58 -21.84
C ALA A 92 12.44 9.23 -22.56
N GLN A 93 13.61 8.60 -22.35
CA GLN A 93 13.94 7.29 -22.89
C GLN A 93 13.92 6.23 -21.79
N PRO A 94 13.54 4.98 -22.09
CA PRO A 94 13.61 3.89 -21.13
C PRO A 94 15.01 3.66 -20.58
N ILE A 95 15.09 3.39 -19.28
CA ILE A 95 16.33 3.04 -18.59
C ILE A 95 16.13 1.72 -17.87
N SER A 96 17.02 0.76 -18.13
CA SER A 96 17.06 -0.53 -17.44
C SER A 96 18.42 -0.75 -16.82
N LEU A 97 18.47 -0.73 -15.50
CA LEU A 97 19.68 -0.97 -14.72
C LEU A 97 19.71 -2.41 -14.21
N PRO A 98 20.89 -3.05 -14.15
CA PRO A 98 21.03 -4.40 -13.63
C PRO A 98 20.76 -4.44 -12.12
N PRO A 99 20.27 -5.57 -11.57
CA PRO A 99 20.18 -5.78 -10.12
C PRO A 99 21.54 -5.60 -9.44
N PHE A 100 21.54 -5.21 -8.15
CA PHE A 100 22.79 -5.09 -7.39
C PHE A 100 23.50 -6.45 -7.29
N GLY A 101 24.74 -6.53 -7.77
CA GLY A 101 25.50 -7.77 -7.97
C GLY A 101 26.00 -8.48 -6.71
N SER A 102 25.36 -8.31 -5.55
CA SER A 102 25.88 -8.82 -4.25
C SER A 102 24.80 -9.23 -3.25
N SER A 103 23.63 -9.67 -3.72
CA SER A 103 22.65 -10.32 -2.85
C SER A 103 23.10 -11.75 -2.53
N SER A 104 23.41 -12.01 -1.26
CA SER A 104 23.65 -13.36 -0.77
C SER A 104 22.41 -14.25 -1.01
N PRO A 105 22.55 -15.60 -1.05
CA PRO A 105 21.40 -16.50 -1.17
C PRO A 105 20.27 -16.19 -0.18
N GLU A 106 20.60 -15.80 1.05
CA GLU A 106 19.66 -15.43 2.10
C GLU A 106 18.88 -14.16 1.74
N LYS A 107 19.56 -13.14 1.20
CA LYS A 107 18.91 -11.91 0.74
C LYS A 107 17.97 -12.17 -0.44
N ARG A 108 18.37 -13.03 -1.37
CA ARG A 108 17.49 -13.41 -2.49
C ARG A 108 16.22 -14.09 -1.99
N LYS A 109 16.36 -15.05 -1.07
CA LYS A 109 15.21 -15.73 -0.47
C LYS A 109 14.20 -14.75 0.15
N VAL A 110 14.66 -13.76 0.91
CA VAL A 110 13.78 -12.73 1.51
C VAL A 110 13.06 -11.91 0.42
N MET A 111 13.77 -11.55 -0.65
CA MET A 111 13.18 -10.82 -1.78
C MET A 111 12.14 -11.67 -2.52
N ASP A 112 12.44 -12.95 -2.75
CA ASP A 112 11.55 -13.89 -3.42
C ASP A 112 10.25 -14.08 -2.60
N GLU A 113 10.36 -14.30 -1.28
CA GLU A 113 9.21 -14.43 -0.37
C GLU A 113 8.31 -13.17 -0.38
N GLN A 114 8.93 -11.97 -0.40
CA GLN A 114 8.17 -10.72 -0.48
C GLN A 114 7.48 -10.54 -1.84
N MET A 115 8.16 -10.89 -2.94
CA MET A 115 7.59 -10.83 -4.29
C MET A 115 6.41 -11.79 -4.42
N ASP A 116 6.53 -13.02 -3.92
CA ASP A 116 5.44 -14.01 -3.94
C ASP A 116 4.21 -13.50 -3.20
N SER A 117 4.40 -12.89 -2.01
CA SER A 117 3.32 -12.26 -1.25
C SER A 117 2.63 -11.15 -2.03
N TRP A 118 3.39 -10.23 -2.64
CA TRP A 118 2.83 -9.14 -3.44
C TRP A 118 2.14 -9.60 -4.72
N ILE A 119 2.62 -10.67 -5.35
CA ILE A 119 1.93 -11.29 -6.50
C ILE A 119 0.61 -11.90 -6.04
N GLN A 120 0.59 -12.62 -4.91
CA GLN A 120 -0.62 -13.20 -4.36
C GLN A 120 -1.66 -12.14 -3.96
N LEU A 121 -1.21 -11.00 -3.43
CA LEU A 121 -2.05 -9.86 -3.07
C LEU A 121 -2.47 -9.01 -4.27
N GLY A 122 -1.94 -9.27 -5.47
CA GLY A 122 -2.24 -8.48 -6.68
C GLY A 122 -1.63 -7.07 -6.68
N VAL A 123 -0.63 -6.82 -5.82
CA VAL A 123 0.09 -5.54 -5.75
C VAL A 123 1.04 -5.36 -6.94
N ILE A 124 1.65 -6.46 -7.38
CA ILE A 124 2.55 -6.50 -8.55
C ILE A 124 2.17 -7.65 -9.48
N GLU A 125 2.62 -7.55 -10.73
CA GLU A 125 2.46 -8.59 -11.74
C GLU A 125 3.73 -8.80 -12.57
N PRO A 126 3.94 -9.98 -13.19
CA PRO A 126 5.01 -10.20 -14.13
C PRO A 126 4.91 -9.26 -15.34
N SER A 127 6.01 -8.60 -15.70
CA SER A 127 6.06 -7.66 -16.82
C SER A 127 7.34 -7.80 -17.64
N LYS A 128 7.27 -7.41 -18.92
CA LYS A 128 8.41 -7.30 -19.84
C LYS A 128 8.58 -5.84 -20.22
N SER A 129 9.21 -5.05 -19.34
CA SER A 129 9.37 -3.61 -19.50
C SER A 129 10.78 -3.24 -20.00
N PRO A 130 10.92 -2.23 -20.86
CA PRO A 130 12.22 -1.62 -21.15
C PRO A 130 12.71 -0.73 -19.99
N TRP A 131 11.86 -0.48 -18.99
CA TRP A 131 12.21 0.21 -17.74
C TRP A 131 12.53 -0.82 -16.65
N GLY A 132 13.65 -0.61 -15.95
CA GLY A 132 14.08 -1.50 -14.87
C GLY A 132 14.93 -0.75 -13.85
N ALA A 133 14.52 -0.81 -12.58
CA ALA A 133 15.27 -0.25 -11.46
C ALA A 133 15.71 -1.40 -10.51
N PRO A 134 16.92 -1.33 -9.92
CA PRO A 134 17.38 -2.37 -9.01
C PRO A 134 16.70 -2.24 -7.65
N ALA A 135 16.22 -3.37 -7.11
CA ALA A 135 15.68 -3.45 -5.77
C ALA A 135 16.78 -3.72 -4.73
N PHE A 136 16.58 -3.25 -3.50
CA PHE A 136 17.49 -3.49 -2.38
C PHE A 136 16.69 -3.73 -1.10
N ILE A 137 17.30 -4.44 -0.15
CA ILE A 137 16.69 -4.78 1.14
C ILE A 137 17.18 -3.79 2.19
N ILE A 138 16.24 -3.24 2.95
CA ILE A 138 16.51 -2.46 4.15
C ILE A 138 16.02 -3.26 5.34
N TYR A 139 16.93 -3.61 6.26
CA TYR A 139 16.53 -4.20 7.54
C TYR A 139 16.16 -3.08 8.52
N ARG A 140 15.01 -3.22 9.17
CA ARG A 140 14.66 -2.38 10.32
C ARG A 140 15.18 -3.08 11.57
N ASN A 141 16.09 -2.44 12.31
CA ASN A 141 16.44 -2.92 13.65
C ASN A 141 15.29 -2.59 14.59
N GLY A 142 14.76 -3.61 15.26
CA GLY A 142 13.63 -3.48 16.18
C GLY A 142 13.88 -2.46 17.29
N LYS A 143 12.90 -1.59 17.49
CA LYS A 143 12.47 -1.20 18.84
C LYS A 143 11.20 -1.98 19.13
#